data_AF-H9VI16-F1
#
_entry.id   AF-H9VI16-F1
#
_cell.length_a   1.000
_cell.length_b   1.000
_cell.length_c   1.000
_cell.angle_alpha   90.00
_cell.angle_beta   90.00
_cell.angle_gamma   90.00
#
_symmetry.space_group_name_H-M   'P 1'
#
loop_
_entity.id
_entity.type
_entity.pdbx_description
1 polymer ?
#
loop_
_entity_poly.entity_id
_entity_poly.type
_entity_poly.pdbx_seq_one_letter_code
_entity_poly.pdbx_strand_id
1 'polypeptide(L)'
;RWKKMLEPIKASWPTSGVSIVFDGWTDPARHPLINFMVFSLNGLVFLKAMDAFGQYKNAQYMGELFIKVIEDVGVDSCVQIITDNAPVCKAINMIVEAKYPQVFWTLLTTTCQLPLAVHPLFFAKG
;
A
#
# COMPACT_ATOMS: atom_id res chain seq x y z
N ARG A 1 10.26 10.06 -19.04
CA ARG A 1 9.28 11.17 -19.22
C ARG A 1 8.23 11.15 -18.11
N TRP A 2 7.46 10.07 -17.95
CA TRP A 2 6.41 9.96 -16.92
C TRP A 2 6.92 10.02 -15.47
N LYS A 3 8.07 9.41 -15.13
CA LYS A 3 8.65 9.50 -13.77
C LYS A 3 8.83 10.95 -13.29
N LYS A 4 9.37 11.82 -14.15
CA LYS A 4 9.54 13.25 -13.87
C LYS A 4 8.21 13.99 -13.63
N MET A 5 7.11 13.50 -14.19
CA MET A 5 5.77 14.08 -13.98
C MET A 5 5.19 13.69 -12.62
N LEU A 6 5.71 12.64 -11.99
CA LEU A 6 5.27 12.19 -10.66
C LEU A 6 6.03 12.89 -9.53
N GLU A 7 7.24 13.42 -9.80
CA GLU A 7 8.06 14.09 -8.77
C GLU A 7 7.32 15.19 -7.99
N PRO A 8 6.49 16.06 -8.61
CA PRO A 8 5.72 17.05 -7.84
C PRO A 8 4.71 16.41 -6.88
N ILE A 9 4.10 15.28 -7.27
CA ILE A 9 3.17 14.53 -6.41
C ILE A 9 3.95 13.85 -5.28
N LYS A 10 5.11 13.27 -5.58
CA LYS A 10 5.96 12.62 -4.57
C LYS A 10 6.54 13.61 -3.56
N ALA A 11 6.89 14.80 -4.02
CA ALA A 11 7.43 15.87 -3.17
C ALA A 11 6.44 16.34 -2.10
N SER A 12 5.13 16.11 -2.28
CA SER A 12 4.13 16.45 -1.28
C SER A 12 3.90 15.38 -0.22
N TRP A 13 4.41 14.16 -0.40
CA TRP A 13 4.14 13.04 0.50
C TRP A 13 4.54 13.31 1.96
N PRO A 14 5.68 13.97 2.27
CA PRO A 14 6.04 14.25 3.65
C PRO A 14 5.06 15.19 4.38
N THR A 15 4.39 16.08 3.65
CA THR A 15 3.43 17.03 4.23
C THR A 15 2.00 16.51 4.22
N SER A 16 1.56 15.85 3.13
CA SER A 16 0.20 15.31 3.06
C SER A 16 0.03 13.99 3.82
N GLY A 17 1.12 13.24 3.99
CA GLY A 17 1.05 11.82 4.27
C GLY A 17 0.48 11.05 3.07
N VAL A 18 0.59 9.73 3.11
CA VAL A 18 0.08 8.84 2.06
C VAL A 18 -0.48 7.53 2.61
N SER A 19 -1.38 6.93 1.83
CA SER A 19 -1.85 5.55 2.02
C SER A 19 -1.24 4.65 0.96
N ILE A 20 -0.59 3.57 1.38
CA ILE A 20 -0.13 2.51 0.48
C ILE A 20 -1.33 1.59 0.21
N VAL A 21 -1.59 1.32 -1.05
CA VAL A 21 -2.67 0.44 -1.50
C VAL A 21 -2.07 -0.80 -2.13
N PHE A 22 -2.51 -1.94 -1.64
CA PHE A 22 -2.18 -3.25 -2.17
C PHE A 22 -3.39 -3.85 -2.89
N ASP A 23 -3.16 -4.31 -4.11
CA ASP A 23 -4.18 -5.02 -4.90
C ASP A 23 -3.59 -6.31 -5.48
N GLY A 24 -4.13 -7.44 -5.04
CA GLY A 24 -3.77 -8.76 -5.54
C GLY A 24 -4.75 -9.19 -6.61
N TRP A 25 -4.28 -9.44 -7.82
CA TRP A 25 -5.11 -9.95 -8.91
C TRP A 25 -4.46 -11.17 -9.55
N THR A 26 -5.25 -11.93 -10.30
CA THR A 26 -4.77 -13.10 -11.03
C THR A 26 -4.98 -12.83 -12.51
N ASP A 27 -3.92 -12.98 -13.31
CA ASP A 27 -4.03 -12.81 -14.76
C ASP A 27 -4.85 -13.97 -15.40
N PRO A 28 -5.26 -13.87 -16.67
CA PRO A 28 -6.00 -14.93 -17.35
C PRO A 28 -5.26 -16.29 -17.40
N ALA A 29 -3.92 -16.27 -17.29
CA ALA A 29 -3.06 -17.44 -17.26
C ALA A 29 -2.89 -18.03 -15.84
N ARG A 30 -3.60 -17.49 -14.85
CA ARG A 30 -3.53 -17.87 -13.42
C ARG A 30 -2.22 -17.54 -12.73
N HIS A 31 -1.48 -16.55 -13.22
CA HIS A 31 -0.33 -15.99 -12.52
C HIS A 31 -0.80 -14.92 -11.52
N PRO A 32 -0.47 -15.06 -10.23
CA PRO A 32 -0.81 -14.07 -9.23
C PRO A 32 0.11 -12.85 -9.38
N LEU A 33 -0.49 -11.68 -9.54
CA LEU A 33 0.18 -10.39 -9.65
C LEU A 33 -0.22 -9.51 -8.48
N ILE A 34 0.77 -8.80 -7.94
CA ILE A 34 0.59 -7.85 -6.84
C ILE A 34 0.89 -6.46 -7.36
N ASN A 35 -0.03 -5.53 -7.16
CA ASN A 35 0.17 -4.12 -7.45
C ASN A 35 0.33 -3.32 -6.14
N PHE A 36 1.37 -2.50 -6.08
CA PHE A 36 1.54 -1.48 -5.05
C PHE A 36 1.29 -0.11 -5.65
N MET A 37 0.38 0.63 -5.03
CA MET A 37 0.04 2.00 -5.38
C MET A 37 0.13 2.88 -4.14
N VAL A 38 0.33 4.17 -4.34
CA VAL A 38 0.34 5.18 -3.28
C VAL A 38 -0.75 6.18 -3.57
N PHE A 39 -1.67 6.32 -2.64
CA PHE A 39 -2.71 7.34 -2.68
C PHE A 39 -2.31 8.51 -1.78
N SER A 40 -2.43 9.72 -2.33
CA SER A 40 -2.19 10.98 -1.62
C SER A 40 -3.27 12.00 -2.01
N LEU A 41 -3.34 13.12 -1.28
CA LEU A 41 -4.20 14.25 -1.65
C LEU A 41 -3.97 14.74 -3.09
N ASN A 42 -2.74 14.59 -3.58
CA ASN A 42 -2.33 15.04 -4.92
C ASN A 42 -2.43 13.94 -5.99
N GLY A 43 -3.03 12.80 -5.66
CA GLY A 43 -3.38 11.74 -6.61
C GLY A 43 -2.81 10.37 -6.28
N LEU A 44 -3.12 9.42 -7.18
CA LEU A 44 -2.70 8.03 -7.12
C LEU A 44 -1.44 7.81 -7.97
N VAL A 45 -0.43 7.19 -7.38
CA VAL A 45 0.83 6.84 -8.04
C VAL A 45 1.03 5.34 -8.00
N PHE A 46 1.12 4.71 -9.17
CA PHE A 46 1.57 3.33 -9.27
C PHE A 46 3.06 3.22 -8.96
N LEU A 47 3.43 2.38 -7.99
CA LEU A 47 4.83 2.16 -7.62
C LEU A 47 5.45 1.02 -8.42
N LYS A 48 4.87 -0.17 -8.28
CA LYS A 48 5.37 -1.41 -8.88
C LYS A 48 4.30 -2.48 -8.93
N ALA A 49 4.43 -3.36 -9.92
CA ALA A 49 3.76 -4.65 -9.94
C ALA A 49 4.80 -5.74 -9.73
N MET A 50 4.43 -6.84 -9.09
CA MET A 50 5.29 -7.97 -8.81
C MET A 50 4.57 -9.27 -9.16
N ASP A 51 5.30 -10.17 -9.82
CA ASP A 51 4.88 -11.56 -9.93
C ASP A 51 5.04 -12.23 -8.57
N ALA A 52 3.96 -12.84 -8.11
CA ALA A 52 3.86 -13.49 -6.83
C ALA A 52 3.78 -15.02 -6.96
N PHE A 53 4.07 -15.55 -8.16
CA PHE A 53 4.02 -16.98 -8.43
C PHE A 53 4.86 -17.76 -7.41
N GLY A 54 4.22 -18.73 -6.75
CA GLY A 54 4.83 -19.57 -5.70
C GLY A 54 5.06 -18.90 -4.34
N GLN A 55 4.98 -17.57 -4.20
CA GLN A 55 5.32 -16.86 -2.95
C GLN A 55 4.18 -16.00 -2.38
N TYR A 56 3.10 -15.75 -3.12
CA TYR A 56 2.00 -14.85 -2.72
C TYR A 56 1.28 -15.24 -1.42
N LYS A 57 1.40 -16.51 -1.01
CA LYS A 57 0.80 -17.05 0.23
C LYS A 57 1.73 -16.97 1.44
N ASN A 58 2.98 -16.57 1.25
CA ASN A 58 3.96 -16.49 2.32
C ASN A 58 3.89 -15.11 2.99
N ALA A 59 3.26 -15.04 4.16
CA ALA A 59 3.11 -13.80 4.92
C ALA A 59 4.45 -13.14 5.28
N GLN A 60 5.51 -13.93 5.50
CA GLN A 60 6.85 -13.40 5.80
C GLN A 60 7.44 -12.65 4.61
N TYR A 61 7.46 -13.30 3.44
CA TYR A 61 7.93 -12.69 2.20
C TYR A 61 7.14 -11.43 1.87
N MET A 62 5.81 -11.50 1.99
CA MET A 62 4.94 -10.37 1.75
C MET A 62 5.17 -9.23 2.76
N GLY A 63 5.31 -9.53 4.04
CA GLY A 63 5.65 -8.55 5.09
C GLY A 63 6.94 -7.80 4.78
N GLU A 64 7.99 -8.52 4.36
CA GLU A 64 9.25 -7.90 3.93
C GLU A 64 9.09 -7.00 2.70
N LEU A 65 8.19 -7.36 1.77
CA LEU A 65 7.84 -6.49 0.64
C LEU A 65 7.14 -5.21 1.08
N PHE A 66 6.16 -5.30 1.99
CA PHE A 66 5.49 -4.11 2.53
C PHE A 66 6.46 -3.20 3.26
N ILE A 67 7.36 -3.77 4.08
CA ILE A 67 8.41 -3.01 4.77
C ILE A 67 9.28 -2.23 3.77
N LYS A 68 9.73 -2.88 2.69
CA LYS A 68 10.50 -2.21 1.63
C LYS A 68 9.71 -1.09 0.96
N VAL A 69 8.42 -1.30 0.69
CA VAL A 69 7.56 -0.26 0.08
C VAL A 69 7.38 0.93 1.02
N ILE A 70 7.22 0.71 2.33
CA ILE A 70 7.14 1.78 3.33
C ILE A 70 8.46 2.56 3.36
N GLU A 71 9.60 1.86 3.33
CA GLU A 71 10.93 2.48 3.27
C GLU A 71 11.14 3.31 1.99
N ASP A 72 10.71 2.78 0.83
CA ASP A 72 10.76 3.47 -0.47
C ASP A 72 9.89 4.75 -0.50
N VAL A 73 8.75 4.73 0.19
CA VAL A 73 7.83 5.86 0.33
C VAL A 73 8.33 6.88 1.38
N GLY A 74 9.06 6.40 2.38
CA GLY A 74 9.44 7.13 3.57
C GLY A 74 8.50 6.82 4.73
N VAL A 75 9.07 6.27 5.81
CA VAL A 75 8.33 5.80 7.00
C VAL A 75 7.45 6.91 7.59
N ASP A 76 7.98 8.13 7.72
CA ASP A 76 7.24 9.27 8.28
C ASP A 76 6.11 9.79 7.38
N SER A 77 6.20 9.51 6.08
CA SER A 77 5.16 9.88 5.11
C SER A 77 4.05 8.83 5.04
N CYS A 78 4.33 7.58 5.44
CA CYS A 78 3.37 6.50 5.40
C CYS A 78 2.40 6.60 6.59
N VAL A 79 1.14 6.90 6.31
CA VAL A 79 0.10 6.99 7.34
C VAL A 79 -0.66 5.67 7.45
N GLN A 80 -0.91 5.00 6.34
CA GLN A 80 -1.81 3.87 6.28
C GLN A 80 -1.40 2.85 5.21
N ILE A 81 -1.73 1.59 5.45
CA ILE A 81 -1.74 0.52 4.47
C ILE A 81 -3.19 0.03 4.30
N ILE A 82 -3.61 -0.07 3.05
CA ILE A 82 -4.92 -0.54 2.64
C ILE A 82 -4.72 -1.84 1.85
N THR A 83 -5.33 -2.93 2.34
CA THR A 83 -5.29 -4.23 1.66
C THR A 83 -6.70 -4.80 1.52
N ASP A 84 -6.82 -5.84 0.69
CA ASP A 84 -8.01 -6.69 0.71
C ASP A 84 -8.14 -7.43 2.06
N ASN A 85 -9.34 -7.92 2.35
CA ASN A 85 -9.62 -8.77 3.51
C ASN A 85 -9.25 -10.24 3.24
N ALA A 86 -8.07 -10.48 2.65
CA ALA A 86 -7.54 -11.83 2.49
C ALA A 86 -6.92 -12.33 3.81
N PRO A 87 -7.03 -13.63 4.15
CA PRO A 87 -6.44 -14.18 5.38
C PRO A 87 -4.94 -13.90 5.54
N VAL A 88 -4.19 -13.89 4.43
CA VAL A 88 -2.75 -13.61 4.42
C VAL A 88 -2.44 -12.18 4.89
N CYS A 89 -3.32 -11.21 4.63
CA CYS A 89 -3.13 -9.80 5.00
C CYS A 89 -3.13 -9.59 6.51
N LYS A 90 -3.83 -10.44 7.29
CA LYS A 90 -3.78 -10.36 8.76
C LYS A 90 -2.40 -10.70 9.30
N ALA A 91 -1.76 -11.74 8.77
CA ALA A 91 -0.43 -12.14 9.18
C ALA A 91 0.63 -11.11 8.73
N ILE A 92 0.46 -10.53 7.53
CA ILE A 92 1.31 -9.44 7.05
C ILE A 92 1.19 -8.21 7.96
N ASN A 93 -0.04 -7.83 8.36
CA ASN A 93 -0.26 -6.72 9.28
C ASN A 93 0.55 -6.89 10.56
N MET A 94 0.51 -8.07 11.20
CA MET A 94 1.26 -8.31 12.44
C MET A 94 2.77 -8.08 12.28
N ILE A 95 3.34 -8.44 11.13
CA ILE A 95 4.76 -8.22 10.84
C ILE A 95 5.06 -6.74 10.66
N VAL A 96 4.21 -6.02 9.93
CA VAL A 96 4.39 -4.59 9.65
C VAL A 96 4.17 -3.75 10.90
N GLU A 97 3.10 -4.01 11.65
CA GLU A 97 2.75 -3.33 12.90
C GLU A 97 3.85 -3.49 13.95
N ALA A 98 4.51 -4.65 14.02
CA ALA A 98 5.65 -4.87 14.91
C ALA A 98 6.86 -3.97 14.56
N LYS A 99 7.06 -3.62 13.29
CA LYS A 99 8.16 -2.75 12.85
C LYS A 99 7.78 -1.27 12.86
N TYR A 100 6.55 -0.96 12.46
CA TYR A 100 6.03 0.39 12.26
C TYR A 100 4.66 0.55 12.94
N PRO A 101 4.60 0.59 14.28
CA PRO A 101 3.35 0.66 15.02
C PRO A 101 2.55 1.95 14.77
N GLN A 102 3.18 2.97 14.18
CA GLN A 102 2.54 4.23 13.78
C GLN A 102 1.76 4.15 12.46
N VAL A 103 1.96 3.09 11.65
CA VAL A 103 1.29 2.93 10.36
C VAL A 103 -0.03 2.19 10.57
N PHE A 104 -1.14 2.83 10.24
CA PHE A 104 -2.46 2.22 10.38
C PHE A 104 -2.71 1.15 9.31
N TRP A 105 -3.41 0.08 9.66
CA TRP A 105 -3.83 -0.95 8.71
C TRP A 105 -5.33 -0.95 8.51
N THR A 106 -5.78 -1.02 7.26
CA THR A 106 -7.21 -1.07 6.93
C THR A 106 -7.48 -2.20 5.93
N LEU A 107 -8.39 -3.09 6.30
CA LEU A 107 -8.85 -4.19 5.45
C LEU A 107 -10.12 -3.77 4.72
N LEU A 108 -10.14 -3.93 3.40
CA LEU A 108 -11.32 -3.69 2.57
C LEU A 108 -11.92 -4.99 2.08
N THR A 109 -13.24 -5.10 2.17
CA THR A 109 -13.99 -6.25 1.66
C THR A 109 -14.32 -6.12 0.17
N THR A 110 -14.24 -4.91 -0.38
CA THR A 110 -14.45 -4.62 -1.81
C THR A 110 -13.51 -3.51 -2.29
N THR A 111 -12.94 -3.66 -3.49
CA THR A 111 -12.08 -2.63 -4.13
C THR A 111 -12.82 -1.30 -4.34
N CYS A 112 -14.14 -1.32 -4.46
CA CYS A 112 -15.00 -0.13 -4.57
C CYS A 112 -14.95 0.82 -3.36
N GLN A 113 -14.46 0.38 -2.20
CA GLN A 113 -14.35 1.23 -1.00
C GLN A 113 -13.02 1.98 -0.89
N LEU A 114 -12.09 1.77 -1.82
CA LEU A 114 -10.80 2.46 -1.82
C LEU A 114 -10.93 4.00 -1.71
N PRO A 115 -11.86 4.67 -2.43
CA PRO A 115 -12.06 6.12 -2.30
C PRO A 115 -12.60 6.56 -0.93
N LEU A 116 -13.33 5.69 -0.23
CA LEU A 116 -13.89 5.98 1.10
C LEU A 116 -12.90 5.68 2.23
N ALA A 117 -11.99 4.73 2.03
CA ALA A 117 -10.97 4.36 3.02
C ALA A 117 -9.85 5.40 3.15
N VAL A 118 -9.62 6.18 2.09
CA VAL A 118 -8.58 7.20 2.03
C VAL A 118 -9.04 8.56 2.58
N HIS A 119 -10.34 8.85 2.61
CA HIS A 119 -10.88 10.16 2.97
C HIS A 119 -10.87 10.52 4.49
N PRO A 120 -11.08 9.59 5.46
CA PRO A 120 -11.27 9.96 6.86
C PRO A 120 -9.99 10.31 7.64
N LEU A 121 -8.81 9.84 7.21
CA LEU A 121 -7.58 9.97 7.99
C LEU A 121 -6.77 11.24 7.70
N PHE A 122 -6.99 11.91 6.56
CA PHE A 122 -6.36 13.21 6.29
C PHE A 122 -6.89 14.32 7.21
N PHE A 123 -8.05 14.14 7.83
CA PHE A 123 -8.65 15.11 8.76
C PHE A 123 -8.31 14.86 10.24
N ALA A 124 -7.60 13.77 10.57
CA ALA A 124 -7.20 13.47 11.95
C ALA A 124 -5.90 14.18 12.39
N LYS A 125 -5.26 14.94 11.49
CA LYS A 125 -4.17 15.89 11.79
C LYS A 125 -4.65 17.34 11.59
N GLY A 126 -5.72 17.70 12.28
CA GLY A 126 -6.24 19.07 12.40
C GLY A 126 -6.42 19.44 13.86
#